data_AF-A0A8S2LAJ8-F1
#
_entry.id   AF-A0A8S2LAJ8-F1
#
_cell.length_a   1.000
_cell.length_b   1.000
_cell.length_c   1.000
_cell.angle_alpha   90.00
_cell.angle_beta   90.00
_cell.angle_gamma   90.00
#
_symmetry.space_group_name_H-M   'P 1'
#
loop_
_entity.id
_entity.type
_entity.pdbx_description
1 polymer ?
#
loop_
_entity_poly.entity_id
_entity_poly.type
_entity_poly.pdbx_seq_one_letter_code
_entity_poly.pdbx_strand_id
1 'polypeptide(L)'
;MGGANPKPAIPESTVSGALGKTALSSAISPRRRMIQNYLVIWVDGSIDETNEDCRNTLAQLRTVVSDVNVCMTPEQCVEFLNEIDDGKAFIISSGALGQHLVADIHGMPTVDAIYIFCGNKARHEPWAKDWPKIRGVFTSIKPICESLKKVAHECDHDSIPMSFVPKQIVTEGTTASDEQNHNQLPPTYMYSVIFKDIILEINDADSKSMNALVKFCREKNIPEQEINEFRRNYHSKSAVWWYTKEIFLYSMLNRGLRSLDMEAMSKLGFFIRKLHLQLEQLHQEQLASFKKSFIVYRGQGLRQQDFQNLSDSKGGLLSFNNFLSTNNKS
;
A
#
# COMPACT_ATOMS: atom_id res chain seq x y z
N MET A 1 47.46 9.60 57.81
CA MET A 1 47.34 9.04 59.17
C MET A 1 46.52 9.99 60.01
N GLY A 2 45.43 9.49 60.62
CA GLY A 2 44.57 10.16 61.61
C GLY A 2 43.66 11.25 61.04
N GLY A 3 42.33 11.22 61.15
CA GLY A 3 41.40 10.34 61.85
C GLY A 3 40.14 11.15 62.14
N ALA A 4 38.97 10.67 61.70
CA ALA A 4 37.66 10.88 62.34
C ALA A 4 36.55 10.27 61.45
N ASN A 5 35.86 9.28 62.00
CA ASN A 5 34.56 8.76 61.62
C ASN A 5 33.82 8.50 62.96
N PRO A 6 32.51 8.26 63.06
CA PRO A 6 31.38 8.54 62.15
C PRO A 6 30.19 9.19 62.90
N LYS A 7 29.09 9.49 62.19
CA LYS A 7 27.74 9.66 62.80
C LYS A 7 26.79 8.56 62.29
N PRO A 8 25.77 8.15 63.09
CA PRO A 8 25.16 6.83 63.02
C PRO A 8 23.96 6.71 62.07
N ALA A 9 23.67 5.44 61.74
CA ALA A 9 22.53 4.87 60.99
C ALA A 9 21.16 5.18 61.63
N ILE A 10 20.02 5.00 60.94
CA ILE A 10 19.20 3.75 60.77
C ILE A 10 17.82 4.23 60.18
N PRO A 11 16.91 3.45 59.54
CA PRO A 11 17.00 2.09 58.95
C PRO A 11 16.52 1.98 57.48
N GLU A 12 16.93 0.85 56.88
CA GLU A 12 16.24 0.16 55.79
C GLU A 12 14.85 -0.31 56.22
N SER A 13 13.86 -0.22 55.32
CA SER A 13 12.75 -1.17 55.31
C SER A 13 12.65 -1.83 53.94
N THR A 14 12.87 -3.13 53.99
CA THR A 14 12.82 -4.14 52.96
C THR A 14 11.38 -4.29 52.45
N VAL A 15 11.17 -4.24 51.13
CA VAL A 15 10.11 -5.02 50.48
C VAL A 15 10.66 -5.63 49.19
N SER A 16 11.02 -6.90 49.31
CA SER A 16 11.14 -7.87 48.23
C SER A 16 9.75 -8.24 47.70
N GLY A 17 9.64 -8.55 46.40
CA GLY A 17 8.57 -9.42 45.90
C GLY A 17 7.87 -8.92 44.65
N ALA A 18 8.33 -9.41 43.51
CA ALA A 18 7.74 -9.22 42.20
C ALA A 18 6.34 -9.84 42.07
N LEU A 19 5.49 -9.21 41.26
CA LEU A 19 4.46 -9.91 40.46
C LEU A 19 4.11 -9.09 39.21
N GLY A 20 4.57 -9.63 38.07
CA GLY A 20 4.06 -9.51 36.71
C GLY A 20 3.34 -8.23 36.29
N LYS A 21 4.06 -7.34 35.61
CA LYS A 21 3.49 -6.57 34.50
C LYS A 21 4.14 -7.07 33.22
N THR A 22 3.43 -8.00 32.58
CA THR A 22 3.72 -8.49 31.24
C THR A 22 3.82 -7.30 30.30
N ALA A 23 4.87 -7.30 29.49
CA ALA A 23 5.23 -6.25 28.56
C ALA A 23 4.08 -5.85 27.64
N LEU A 24 3.57 -4.63 27.77
CA LEU A 24 2.96 -3.91 26.66
C LEU A 24 4.10 -3.68 25.65
N SER A 25 4.12 -4.44 24.57
CA SER A 25 5.10 -4.23 23.51
C SER A 25 4.86 -2.87 22.86
N SER A 26 5.82 -2.00 23.07
CA SER A 26 6.34 -0.96 22.17
C SER A 26 5.32 -0.01 21.53
N ALA A 27 5.49 1.26 21.89
CA ALA A 27 5.28 2.39 20.99
C ALA A 27 5.79 2.05 19.57
N ILE A 28 4.88 2.01 18.60
CA ILE A 28 5.20 1.95 17.18
C ILE A 28 4.68 3.25 16.56
N SER A 29 5.58 4.21 16.37
CA SER A 29 5.45 5.11 15.23
C SER A 29 6.86 5.44 14.73
N PRO A 30 7.20 4.89 13.56
CA PRO A 30 7.50 5.77 12.45
C PRO A 30 6.69 5.32 11.25
N ARG A 31 5.70 6.13 10.82
CA ARG A 31 4.90 5.99 9.58
C ARG A 31 4.93 4.57 9.01
N ARG A 32 3.99 3.71 9.41
CA ARG A 32 3.84 2.36 8.85
C ARG A 32 3.76 2.49 7.32
N ARG A 33 4.88 2.29 6.62
CA ARG A 33 4.92 2.32 5.16
C ARG A 33 4.08 1.14 4.71
N MET A 34 2.84 1.42 4.29
CA MET A 34 1.91 0.44 3.74
C MET A 34 2.60 -0.31 2.59
N ILE A 35 2.05 -1.42 2.10
CA ILE A 35 2.51 -2.06 0.85
C ILE A 35 1.42 -2.00 -0.22
N GLN A 36 0.19 -1.75 0.21
CA GLN A 36 -1.01 -1.60 -0.59
C GLN A 36 -1.49 -0.14 -0.50
N ASN A 37 -2.37 0.28 -1.39
CA ASN A 37 -2.94 1.64 -1.37
C ASN A 37 -4.07 1.82 -0.38
N TYR A 38 -4.30 0.79 0.42
CA TYR A 38 -5.37 0.75 1.37
C TYR A 38 -4.97 0.06 2.66
N LEU A 39 -5.69 0.39 3.72
CA LEU A 39 -5.60 -0.23 5.03
C LEU A 39 -6.89 -0.98 5.32
N VAL A 40 -6.78 -2.12 5.99
CA VAL A 40 -7.92 -2.76 6.63
C VAL A 40 -7.81 -2.53 8.13
N ILE A 41 -8.90 -2.03 8.72
CA ILE A 41 -9.03 -1.79 10.15
C ILE A 41 -10.21 -2.61 10.64
N TRP A 42 -9.97 -3.51 11.60
CA TRP A 42 -11.01 -4.25 12.28
C TRP A 42 -11.27 -3.62 13.65
N VAL A 43 -12.47 -3.08 13.82
CA VAL A 43 -12.92 -2.39 15.03
C VAL A 43 -13.94 -3.25 15.77
N ASP A 44 -13.52 -3.86 16.87
CA ASP A 44 -14.40 -4.66 17.72
C ASP A 44 -13.86 -4.71 19.16
N GLY A 45 -14.68 -4.26 20.11
CA GLY A 45 -14.33 -4.18 21.53
C GLY A 45 -14.31 -5.52 22.26
N SER A 46 -14.67 -6.60 21.57
CA SER A 46 -14.60 -7.98 22.07
C SER A 46 -13.48 -8.79 21.43
N ILE A 47 -12.56 -8.16 20.69
CA ILE A 47 -11.44 -8.88 20.07
C ILE A 47 -10.54 -9.45 21.16
N ASP A 48 -10.51 -10.77 21.19
CA ASP A 48 -9.55 -11.56 21.94
C ASP A 48 -8.74 -12.39 20.94
N GLU A 49 -7.47 -12.04 20.75
CA GLU A 49 -6.56 -12.77 19.84
C GLU A 49 -6.28 -14.21 20.29
N THR A 50 -6.63 -14.58 21.54
CA THR A 50 -6.54 -15.95 22.03
C THR A 50 -7.74 -16.81 21.60
N ASN A 51 -8.85 -16.19 21.21
CA ASN A 51 -10.05 -16.87 20.72
C ASN A 51 -9.79 -17.51 19.35
N GLU A 52 -10.18 -18.78 19.19
CA GLU A 52 -10.01 -19.54 17.96
C GLU A 52 -10.76 -18.94 16.76
N ASP A 53 -11.98 -18.44 16.95
CA ASP A 53 -12.77 -17.80 15.89
C ASP A 53 -12.15 -16.48 15.44
N CYS A 54 -11.60 -15.71 16.38
CA CYS A 54 -10.86 -14.49 16.08
C CYS A 54 -9.60 -14.80 15.27
N ARG A 55 -8.80 -15.78 15.69
CA ARG A 55 -7.61 -16.24 14.96
C ARG A 55 -7.94 -16.75 13.56
N ASN A 56 -9.01 -17.53 13.42
CA ASN A 56 -9.48 -18.03 12.13
C ASN A 56 -9.95 -16.91 11.19
N THR A 57 -10.57 -15.86 11.75
CA THR A 57 -11.00 -14.67 11.00
C THR A 57 -9.81 -13.84 10.55
N LEU A 58 -8.86 -13.56 11.46
CA LEU A 58 -7.61 -12.86 11.14
C LEU A 58 -6.80 -13.63 10.09
N ALA A 59 -6.70 -14.96 10.21
CA ALA A 59 -6.00 -15.79 9.26
C ALA A 59 -6.61 -15.66 7.85
N GLN A 60 -7.94 -15.71 7.74
CA GLN A 60 -8.64 -15.53 6.46
C GLN A 60 -8.43 -14.13 5.88
N LEU A 61 -8.49 -13.07 6.69
CA LEU A 61 -8.22 -11.70 6.22
C LEU A 61 -6.77 -11.56 5.73
N ARG A 62 -5.80 -12.11 6.47
CA ARG A 62 -4.38 -12.09 6.11
C ARG A 62 -4.04 -12.90 4.85
N THR A 63 -4.96 -13.73 4.34
CA THR A 63 -4.79 -14.34 3.00
C THR A 63 -5.07 -13.36 1.85
N VAL A 64 -5.66 -12.21 2.16
CA VAL A 64 -6.11 -11.22 1.17
C VAL A 64 -5.38 -9.90 1.32
N VAL A 65 -5.11 -9.50 2.55
CA VAL A 65 -4.49 -8.19 2.86
C VAL A 65 -3.20 -8.41 3.62
N SER A 66 -2.20 -7.56 3.35
CA SER A 66 -0.87 -7.68 3.97
C SER A 66 -0.91 -7.41 5.47
N ASP A 67 -1.82 -6.55 5.91
CA ASP A 67 -1.95 -6.20 7.32
C ASP A 67 -3.40 -5.87 7.69
N VAL A 68 -3.76 -6.19 8.93
CA VAL A 68 -5.06 -5.86 9.53
C VAL A 68 -4.77 -5.15 10.83
N ASN A 69 -5.16 -3.88 10.92
CA ASN A 69 -5.03 -3.10 12.14
C ASN A 69 -6.25 -3.39 13.02
N VAL A 70 -6.04 -3.66 14.29
CA VAL A 70 -7.12 -3.94 15.23
C VAL A 70 -7.31 -2.72 16.14
N CYS A 71 -8.56 -2.26 16.26
CA CYS A 71 -8.96 -1.21 17.18
C CYS A 71 -10.02 -1.77 18.13
N MET A 72 -9.83 -1.58 19.44
CA MET A 72 -10.79 -2.04 20.43
C MET A 72 -11.91 -1.02 20.68
N THR A 73 -11.66 0.26 20.37
CA THR A 73 -12.63 1.33 20.59
C THR A 73 -12.82 2.19 19.33
N PRO A 74 -13.95 2.90 19.20
CA PRO A 74 -14.18 3.82 18.09
C PRO A 74 -13.16 4.94 18.03
N GLU A 75 -12.73 5.46 19.19
CA GLU A 75 -11.78 6.57 19.29
C GLU A 75 -10.42 6.17 18.71
N GLN A 76 -9.94 4.97 19.03
CA GLN A 76 -8.71 4.43 18.44
C GLN A 76 -8.79 4.33 16.91
N CYS A 77 -9.96 3.95 16.38
CA CYS A 77 -10.16 3.89 14.93
C CYS A 77 -10.10 5.29 14.30
N VAL A 78 -10.73 6.28 14.92
CA VAL A 78 -10.75 7.67 14.41
C VAL A 78 -9.35 8.27 14.46
N GLU A 79 -8.61 8.09 15.56
CA GLU A 79 -7.21 8.52 15.67
C GLU A 79 -6.36 7.91 14.55
N PHE A 80 -6.47 6.59 14.36
CA PHE A 80 -5.72 5.89 13.32
C PHE A 80 -6.07 6.37 11.91
N LEU A 81 -7.35 6.68 11.64
CA LEU A 81 -7.80 7.21 10.36
C LEU A 81 -7.26 8.62 10.07
N ASN A 82 -7.03 9.43 11.11
CA ASN A 82 -6.49 10.78 10.99
C ASN A 82 -4.98 10.80 10.70
N GLU A 83 -4.26 9.71 11.00
CA GLU A 83 -2.83 9.57 10.69
C GLU A 83 -2.56 9.14 9.23
N ILE A 84 -3.60 8.83 8.46
CA ILE A 84 -3.46 8.36 7.08
C ILE A 84 -3.28 9.57 6.15
N ASP A 85 -2.04 9.82 5.74
CA ASP A 85 -1.69 10.90 4.81
C ASP A 85 -2.13 10.60 3.36
N ASP A 86 -1.99 9.34 2.91
CA ASP A 86 -2.29 8.92 1.55
C ASP A 86 -2.76 7.46 1.51
N GLY A 87 -4.00 7.23 1.05
CA GLY A 87 -4.60 5.90 0.93
C GLY A 87 -6.07 5.85 1.29
N LYS A 88 -6.67 4.68 1.10
CA LYS A 88 -8.06 4.39 1.48
C LYS A 88 -8.11 3.44 2.67
N ALA A 89 -9.14 3.52 3.49
CA ALA A 89 -9.37 2.63 4.61
C ALA A 89 -10.65 1.82 4.39
N PHE A 90 -10.55 0.52 4.66
CA PHE A 90 -11.67 -0.41 4.73
C PHE A 90 -11.88 -0.80 6.18
N ILE A 91 -13.08 -0.54 6.67
CA ILE A 91 -13.43 -0.76 8.07
C ILE A 91 -14.27 -2.02 8.18
N ILE A 92 -13.87 -2.93 9.07
CA ILE A 92 -14.68 -4.07 9.48
C ILE A 92 -15.10 -3.78 10.92
N SER A 93 -16.40 -3.73 11.21
CA SER A 93 -16.88 -3.46 12.57
C SER A 93 -17.92 -4.45 13.03
N SER A 94 -17.98 -4.71 14.33
CA SER A 94 -19.06 -5.52 14.91
C SER A 94 -20.41 -4.80 14.80
N GLY A 95 -21.50 -5.56 14.85
CA GLY A 95 -22.84 -4.99 14.71
C GLY A 95 -23.19 -3.94 15.77
N ALA A 96 -22.82 -4.19 17.03
CA ALA A 96 -23.13 -3.29 18.14
C ALA A 96 -22.25 -2.03 18.14
N LEU A 97 -20.95 -2.20 17.86
CA LEU A 97 -20.00 -1.10 17.83
C LEU A 97 -20.18 -0.23 16.58
N GLY A 98 -20.42 -0.88 15.43
CA GLY A 98 -20.62 -0.23 14.15
C GLY A 98 -21.78 0.77 14.14
N GLN A 99 -22.83 0.52 14.93
CA GLN A 99 -23.98 1.44 15.01
C GLN A 99 -23.58 2.84 15.52
N HIS A 100 -22.56 2.93 16.37
CA HIS A 100 -22.06 4.20 16.89
C HIS A 100 -20.90 4.71 16.02
N LEU A 101 -19.93 3.85 15.73
CA LEU A 101 -18.73 4.19 14.97
C LEU A 101 -19.05 4.79 13.60
N VAL A 102 -20.01 4.22 12.86
CA VAL A 102 -20.28 4.62 11.46
C VAL A 102 -20.63 6.10 11.37
N ALA A 103 -21.37 6.64 12.34
CA ALA A 103 -21.75 8.05 12.34
C ALA A 103 -20.53 9.00 12.33
N ASP A 104 -19.47 8.61 13.02
CA ASP A 104 -18.25 9.43 13.16
C ASP A 104 -17.34 9.32 11.93
N ILE A 105 -17.25 8.13 11.32
CA ILE A 105 -16.26 7.86 10.26
C ILE A 105 -16.84 7.95 8.84
N HIS A 106 -18.16 7.90 8.68
CA HIS A 106 -18.78 7.84 7.35
C HIS A 106 -18.42 9.05 6.47
N GLY A 107 -18.33 10.24 7.06
CA GLY A 107 -17.97 11.47 6.33
C GLY A 107 -16.50 11.56 5.91
N MET A 108 -15.62 10.73 6.47
CA MET A 108 -14.18 10.86 6.25
C MET A 108 -13.78 10.43 4.83
N PRO A 109 -13.07 11.27 4.05
CA PRO A 109 -12.61 10.90 2.70
C PRO A 109 -11.67 9.70 2.68
N THR A 110 -10.93 9.47 3.77
CA THR A 110 -10.04 8.31 3.95
C THR A 110 -10.81 7.00 4.01
N VAL A 111 -12.08 6.99 4.43
CA VAL A 111 -12.89 5.77 4.52
C VAL A 111 -13.62 5.53 3.20
N ASP A 112 -13.29 4.42 2.53
CA ASP A 112 -13.90 4.04 1.25
C ASP A 112 -15.08 3.09 1.43
N ALA A 113 -14.95 2.10 2.32
CA ALA A 113 -16.00 1.13 2.56
C ALA A 113 -16.02 0.62 4.01
N ILE A 114 -17.22 0.30 4.49
CA ILE A 114 -17.47 -0.25 5.81
C ILE A 114 -18.20 -1.58 5.67
N TYR A 115 -17.76 -2.59 6.40
CA TYR A 115 -18.35 -3.93 6.47
C TYR A 115 -18.78 -4.19 7.90
N ILE A 116 -20.04 -4.58 8.10
CA ILE A 116 -20.52 -4.98 9.42
C ILE A 116 -20.41 -6.50 9.53
N PHE A 117 -19.56 -6.99 10.42
CA PHE A 117 -19.35 -8.40 10.67
C PHE A 117 -19.98 -8.80 12.00
N CYS A 118 -21.08 -9.56 11.97
CA CYS A 118 -21.81 -9.92 13.18
C CYS A 118 -22.62 -11.21 13.02
N GLY A 119 -22.89 -11.90 14.13
CA GLY A 119 -23.70 -13.13 14.13
C GLY A 119 -25.19 -12.90 13.87
N ASN A 120 -25.70 -11.69 14.10
CA ASN A 120 -27.14 -11.38 13.97
C ASN A 120 -27.40 -10.35 12.87
N LYS A 121 -27.35 -10.81 11.62
CA LYS A 121 -27.59 -9.97 10.43
C LYS A 121 -28.91 -9.21 10.50
N ALA A 122 -30.00 -9.90 10.85
CA ALA A 122 -31.35 -9.33 10.86
C ALA A 122 -31.49 -8.10 11.79
N ARG A 123 -30.75 -8.09 12.91
CA ARG A 123 -30.74 -6.95 13.84
C ARG A 123 -30.04 -5.72 13.27
N HIS A 124 -28.95 -5.91 12.51
CA HIS A 124 -28.08 -4.81 12.12
C HIS A 124 -28.30 -4.32 10.69
N GLU A 125 -28.90 -5.13 9.82
CA GLU A 125 -29.18 -4.78 8.43
C GLU A 125 -30.13 -3.57 8.23
N PRO A 126 -31.16 -3.34 9.07
CA PRO A 126 -32.04 -2.18 8.91
C PRO A 126 -31.32 -0.84 8.98
N TRP A 127 -30.54 -0.58 10.04
CA TRP A 127 -29.82 0.69 10.19
C TRP A 127 -28.60 0.78 9.26
N ALA A 128 -28.00 -0.36 8.91
CA ALA A 128 -26.83 -0.38 8.04
C ALA A 128 -27.14 0.13 6.62
N LYS A 129 -28.37 -0.08 6.14
CA LYS A 129 -28.80 0.35 4.79
C LYS A 129 -28.89 1.87 4.63
N ASP A 130 -29.02 2.60 5.73
CA ASP A 130 -29.15 4.05 5.70
C ASP A 130 -27.80 4.76 5.42
N TRP A 131 -26.69 4.02 5.47
CA TRP A 131 -25.34 4.57 5.32
C TRP A 131 -24.69 4.15 3.98
N PRO A 132 -24.40 5.10 3.06
CA PRO A 132 -23.98 4.74 1.69
C PRO A 132 -22.61 4.07 1.57
N LYS A 133 -21.74 4.20 2.59
CA LYS A 133 -20.42 3.53 2.60
C LYS A 133 -20.47 2.13 3.21
N ILE A 134 -21.60 1.73 3.81
CA ILE A 134 -21.75 0.35 4.29
C ILE A 134 -22.02 -0.55 3.08
N ARG A 135 -21.12 -1.51 2.85
CA ARG A 135 -21.25 -2.49 1.76
C ARG A 135 -22.16 -3.66 2.12
N GLY A 136 -22.39 -3.90 3.40
CA GLY A 136 -23.34 -4.88 3.87
C GLY A 136 -23.08 -5.36 5.30
N VAL A 137 -23.98 -6.23 5.74
CA VAL A 137 -23.91 -6.95 7.01
C VAL A 137 -23.70 -8.44 6.73
N PHE A 138 -22.64 -9.01 7.32
CA PHE A 138 -22.15 -10.35 7.03
C PHE A 138 -21.99 -11.17 8.30
N THR A 139 -22.36 -12.45 8.22
CA THR A 139 -22.18 -13.45 9.29
C THR A 139 -20.95 -14.33 9.08
N SER A 140 -20.29 -14.19 7.93
CA SER A 140 -19.06 -14.89 7.57
C SER A 140 -18.05 -13.89 7.02
N ILE A 141 -16.76 -14.13 7.25
CA ILE A 141 -15.68 -13.27 6.76
C ILE A 141 -15.42 -13.46 5.26
N LYS A 142 -15.76 -14.62 4.68
CA LYS A 142 -15.43 -14.94 3.28
C LYS A 142 -15.95 -13.90 2.26
N PRO A 143 -17.22 -13.46 2.30
CA PRO A 143 -17.71 -12.45 1.37
C PRO A 143 -17.02 -11.09 1.56
N ILE A 144 -16.60 -10.77 2.79
CA ILE A 144 -15.82 -9.56 3.07
C ILE A 144 -14.44 -9.70 2.40
N CYS A 145 -13.77 -10.84 2.56
CA CYS A 145 -12.50 -11.13 1.88
C CYS A 145 -12.59 -11.01 0.36
N GLU A 146 -13.65 -11.56 -0.26
CA GLU A 146 -13.88 -11.45 -1.71
C GLU A 146 -14.09 -10.01 -2.15
N SER A 147 -14.89 -9.24 -1.40
CA SER A 147 -15.08 -7.81 -1.65
C SER A 147 -13.77 -7.04 -1.51
N LEU A 148 -13.00 -7.29 -0.44
CA LEU A 148 -11.69 -6.67 -0.23
C LEU A 148 -10.72 -6.98 -1.37
N LYS A 149 -10.66 -8.23 -1.89
CA LYS A 149 -9.83 -8.57 -3.06
C LYS A 149 -10.16 -7.69 -4.27
N LYS A 150 -11.45 -7.50 -4.54
CA LYS A 150 -11.89 -6.71 -5.68
C LYS A 150 -11.51 -5.24 -5.52
N VAL A 151 -11.83 -4.64 -4.37
CA VAL A 151 -11.55 -3.21 -4.16
C VAL A 151 -10.04 -2.96 -4.01
N ALA A 152 -9.27 -3.91 -3.47
CA ALA A 152 -7.82 -3.86 -3.46
C ALA A 152 -7.23 -3.72 -4.86
N HIS A 153 -7.70 -4.57 -5.78
CA HIS A 153 -7.28 -4.54 -7.19
C HIS A 153 -7.64 -3.20 -7.85
N GLU A 154 -8.85 -2.68 -7.63
CA GLU A 154 -9.28 -1.39 -8.16
C GLU A 154 -8.43 -0.23 -7.61
N CYS A 155 -8.18 -0.21 -6.29
CA CYS A 155 -7.33 0.78 -5.63
C CYS A 155 -5.89 0.79 -6.15
N ASP A 156 -5.33 -0.38 -6.50
CA ASP A 156 -3.99 -0.47 -7.10
C ASP A 156 -3.98 -0.06 -8.57
N HIS A 157 -5.04 -0.38 -9.31
CA HIS A 157 -5.18 0.01 -10.71
C HIS A 157 -5.39 1.53 -10.90
N ASP A 158 -6.19 2.17 -10.05
CA ASP A 158 -6.52 3.60 -10.13
C ASP A 158 -5.43 4.53 -9.56
N SER A 159 -4.27 3.98 -9.24
CA SER A 159 -3.23 4.62 -8.45
C SER A 159 -1.96 4.93 -9.23
N ILE A 160 -2.05 5.21 -10.54
CA ILE A 160 -0.88 5.58 -11.33
C ILE A 160 -0.58 7.07 -11.14
N PRO A 161 0.61 7.45 -10.64
CA PRO A 161 1.01 8.84 -10.60
C PRO A 161 1.18 9.35 -12.02
N MET A 162 0.56 10.50 -12.29
CA MET A 162 0.77 11.23 -13.51
C MET A 162 1.40 12.56 -13.17
N SER A 163 2.46 12.87 -13.91
CA SER A 163 3.08 14.18 -13.89
C SER A 163 2.64 14.92 -15.15
N PHE A 164 2.18 16.15 -14.97
CA PHE A 164 1.65 17.00 -16.05
C PHE A 164 2.71 18.02 -16.43
N VAL A 165 3.08 18.06 -17.71
CA VAL A 165 4.00 19.06 -18.25
C VAL A 165 3.20 20.00 -19.15
N PRO A 166 2.93 21.25 -18.71
CA PRO A 166 2.17 22.22 -19.48
C PRO A 166 2.75 22.49 -20.87
N LYS A 167 1.87 22.83 -21.82
CA LYS A 167 2.24 23.09 -23.23
C LYS A 167 3.32 24.16 -23.38
N GLN A 168 3.26 25.22 -22.57
CA GLN A 168 4.18 26.36 -22.61
C GLN A 168 5.65 25.88 -22.55
N ILE A 169 5.89 24.91 -21.66
CA ILE A 169 7.19 24.29 -21.41
C ILE A 169 7.65 23.44 -22.59
N VAL A 170 6.71 22.78 -23.27
CA VAL A 170 6.98 21.90 -24.43
C VAL A 170 7.25 22.70 -25.71
N THR A 171 6.68 23.91 -25.82
CA THR A 171 6.83 24.79 -26.98
C THR A 171 8.02 25.76 -26.89
N GLU A 172 8.56 26.02 -25.69
CA GLU A 172 9.73 26.87 -25.49
C GLU A 172 11.05 26.14 -25.81
N GLY A 173 11.19 25.74 -27.06
CA GLY A 173 12.50 25.70 -27.70
C GLY A 173 12.77 27.08 -28.31
N THR A 174 13.79 27.79 -27.82
CA THR A 174 14.40 29.00 -28.42
C THR A 174 13.57 30.30 -28.45
N THR A 175 13.49 31.01 -27.33
CA THR A 175 13.81 32.46 -27.30
C THR A 175 14.51 32.79 -25.98
N ALA A 176 15.76 33.25 -26.09
CA ALA A 176 16.72 33.42 -25.01
C ALA A 176 16.47 34.67 -24.15
N SER A 177 15.34 34.78 -23.44
CA SER A 177 15.10 35.94 -22.58
C SER A 177 14.57 35.70 -21.17
N ASP A 178 14.17 34.48 -20.78
CA ASP A 178 13.68 34.25 -19.41
C ASP A 178 14.50 33.17 -18.69
N GLU A 179 15.55 33.61 -17.97
CA GLU A 179 16.41 32.79 -17.10
C GLU A 179 15.67 32.13 -15.92
N GLN A 180 14.33 32.20 -15.85
CA GLN A 180 13.52 31.65 -14.75
C GLN A 180 12.87 30.29 -15.02
N ASN A 181 12.94 29.73 -16.24
CA ASN A 181 12.13 28.55 -16.61
C ASN A 181 12.88 27.20 -16.72
N HIS A 182 14.17 27.13 -16.42
CA HIS A 182 14.95 25.90 -16.64
C HIS A 182 14.72 24.75 -15.63
N ASN A 183 13.88 24.96 -14.59
CA ASN A 183 13.64 23.98 -13.51
C ASN A 183 12.23 23.37 -13.52
N GLN A 184 11.61 23.29 -14.70
CA GLN A 184 10.17 23.02 -14.84
C GLN A 184 9.77 21.55 -14.95
N LEU A 185 10.72 20.62 -15.07
CA LEU A 185 10.40 19.19 -15.03
C LEU A 185 10.15 18.75 -13.59
N PRO A 186 9.06 18.01 -13.30
CA PRO A 186 8.80 17.49 -11.96
C PRO A 186 10.02 16.70 -11.44
N PRO A 187 10.53 16.97 -10.23
CA PRO A 187 11.69 16.26 -9.68
C PRO A 187 11.54 14.73 -9.70
N THR A 188 10.30 14.25 -9.55
CA THR A 188 9.92 12.84 -9.64
C THR A 188 10.31 12.20 -10.98
N TYR A 189 10.26 12.95 -12.09
CA TYR A 189 10.70 12.49 -13.40
C TYR A 189 12.21 12.28 -13.42
N MET A 190 12.98 13.26 -12.96
CA MET A 190 14.44 13.14 -12.89
C MET A 190 14.86 11.95 -12.03
N TYR A 191 14.23 11.78 -10.86
CA TYR A 191 14.50 10.63 -10.00
C TYR A 191 14.17 9.29 -10.68
N SER A 192 13.07 9.22 -11.41
CA SER A 192 12.67 8.00 -12.12
C SER A 192 13.64 7.66 -13.25
N VAL A 193 14.12 8.66 -14.00
CA VAL A 193 15.14 8.47 -15.06
C VAL A 193 16.46 8.02 -14.46
N ILE A 194 16.98 8.72 -13.45
CA ILE A 194 18.24 8.34 -12.78
C ILE A 194 18.14 6.94 -12.17
N PHE A 195 17.03 6.63 -11.50
CA PHE A 195 16.80 5.30 -10.95
C PHE A 195 16.82 4.23 -12.04
N LYS A 196 16.11 4.46 -13.16
CA LYS A 196 16.10 3.56 -14.31
C LYS A 196 17.52 3.31 -14.83
N ASP A 197 18.31 4.36 -15.02
CA ASP A 197 19.66 4.23 -15.57
C ASP A 197 20.56 3.43 -14.60
N ILE A 198 20.49 3.72 -13.30
CA ILE A 198 21.21 2.96 -12.26
C ILE A 198 20.83 1.48 -12.29
N ILE A 199 19.53 1.13 -12.27
CA ILE A 199 19.12 -0.27 -12.19
C ILE A 199 19.52 -1.08 -13.42
N LEU A 200 19.60 -0.43 -14.59
CA LEU A 200 20.01 -1.05 -15.85
C LEU A 200 21.53 -1.32 -15.88
N GLU A 201 22.33 -0.50 -15.20
CA GLU A 201 23.78 -0.69 -15.08
C GLU A 201 24.18 -1.69 -13.99
N ILE A 202 23.34 -1.90 -12.96
CA ILE A 202 23.64 -2.86 -11.88
C ILE A 202 23.79 -4.28 -12.44
N ASN A 203 24.97 -4.86 -12.23
CA ASN A 203 25.28 -6.25 -12.57
C ASN A 203 25.44 -7.12 -11.30
N ASP A 204 24.32 -7.37 -10.62
CA ASP A 204 24.26 -8.20 -9.41
C ASP A 204 23.65 -9.57 -9.70
N ALA A 205 24.09 -10.58 -8.94
CA ALA A 205 23.52 -11.92 -8.98
C ALA A 205 22.06 -11.91 -8.47
N ASP A 206 21.14 -12.42 -9.31
CA ASP A 206 19.69 -12.50 -9.01
C ASP A 206 19.40 -13.18 -7.66
N SER A 207 20.22 -14.14 -7.23
CA SER A 207 20.05 -14.86 -5.95
C SER A 207 20.18 -13.97 -4.72
N LYS A 208 21.13 -13.02 -4.71
CA LYS A 208 21.33 -12.08 -3.60
C LYS A 208 20.15 -11.12 -3.50
N SER A 209 19.73 -10.57 -4.63
CA SER A 209 18.60 -9.65 -4.73
C SER A 209 17.28 -10.33 -4.36
N MET A 210 17.08 -11.58 -4.79
CA MET A 210 15.93 -12.40 -4.41
C MET A 210 15.86 -12.62 -2.90
N ASN A 211 16.97 -12.97 -2.25
CA ASN A 211 16.99 -13.15 -0.79
C ASN A 211 16.69 -11.83 -0.05
N ALA A 212 17.23 -10.71 -0.53
CA ALA A 212 16.93 -9.40 0.04
C ALA A 212 15.45 -9.02 -0.12
N LEU A 213 14.84 -9.30 -1.27
CA LEU A 213 13.41 -9.08 -1.50
C LEU A 213 12.56 -9.97 -0.58
N VAL A 214 12.87 -11.27 -0.48
CA VAL A 214 12.15 -12.20 0.41
C VAL A 214 12.19 -11.73 1.86
N LYS A 215 13.35 -11.25 2.34
CA LYS A 215 13.46 -10.69 3.69
C LYS A 215 12.56 -9.46 3.85
N PHE A 216 12.62 -8.53 2.89
CA PHE A 216 11.78 -7.34 2.89
C PHE A 216 10.28 -7.68 2.87
N CYS A 217 9.86 -8.63 2.03
CA CYS A 217 8.47 -9.09 1.99
C CYS A 217 7.98 -9.63 3.35
N ARG A 218 8.83 -10.36 4.08
CA ARG A 218 8.50 -10.86 5.42
C ARG A 218 8.38 -9.75 6.46
N GLU A 219 9.29 -8.78 6.44
CA GLU A 219 9.21 -7.57 7.28
C GLU A 219 7.95 -6.75 7.00
N LYS A 220 7.43 -6.88 5.77
CA LYS A 220 6.21 -6.25 5.27
C LYS A 220 4.95 -7.13 5.41
N ASN A 221 5.02 -8.25 6.12
CA ASN A 221 3.88 -9.17 6.34
C ASN A 221 3.20 -9.66 5.04
N ILE A 222 3.94 -9.77 3.94
CA ILE A 222 3.42 -10.40 2.73
C ILE A 222 3.12 -11.88 3.01
N PRO A 223 1.99 -12.44 2.53
CA PRO A 223 1.66 -13.84 2.74
C PRO A 223 2.79 -14.78 2.30
N GLU A 224 3.26 -15.62 3.22
CA GLU A 224 4.41 -16.53 3.00
C GLU A 224 4.14 -17.52 1.86
N GLN A 225 2.88 -17.81 1.54
CA GLN A 225 2.49 -18.62 0.39
C GLN A 225 2.89 -17.94 -0.93
N GLU A 226 2.61 -16.65 -1.10
CA GLU A 226 2.98 -15.90 -2.30
C GLU A 226 4.49 -15.74 -2.43
N ILE A 227 5.18 -15.47 -1.31
CA ILE A 227 6.65 -15.38 -1.27
C ILE A 227 7.28 -16.70 -1.74
N ASN A 228 6.80 -17.83 -1.22
CA ASN A 228 7.32 -19.14 -1.58
C ASN A 228 7.01 -19.51 -3.03
N GLU A 229 5.82 -19.18 -3.51
CA GLU A 229 5.45 -19.43 -4.90
C GLU A 229 6.34 -18.63 -5.86
N PHE A 230 6.54 -17.33 -5.59
CA PHE A 230 7.43 -16.48 -6.37
C PHE A 230 8.85 -17.03 -6.36
N ARG A 231 9.41 -17.31 -5.18
CA ARG A 231 10.79 -17.78 -5.03
C ARG A 231 11.05 -19.12 -5.73
N ARG A 232 10.13 -20.08 -5.62
CA ARG A 232 10.31 -21.43 -6.18
C ARG A 232 10.19 -21.44 -7.71
N ASN A 233 9.29 -20.62 -8.25
CA ASN A 233 8.94 -20.65 -9.66
C ASN A 233 9.51 -19.45 -10.45
N TYR A 234 10.32 -18.59 -9.82
CA TYR A 234 10.77 -17.33 -10.41
C TYR A 234 11.34 -17.52 -11.83
N HIS A 235 12.26 -18.47 -11.99
CA HIS A 235 12.95 -18.74 -13.25
C HIS A 235 12.15 -19.58 -14.25
N SER A 236 11.02 -20.18 -13.85
CA SER A 236 10.19 -20.99 -14.75
C SER A 236 9.15 -20.16 -15.51
N LYS A 237 9.03 -18.87 -15.19
CA LYS A 237 8.10 -17.92 -15.80
C LYS A 237 8.83 -16.65 -16.22
N SER A 238 8.23 -15.89 -17.11
CA SER A 238 8.78 -14.62 -17.56
C SER A 238 8.49 -13.49 -16.56
N ALA A 239 9.26 -12.40 -16.62
CA ALA A 239 9.05 -11.24 -15.75
C ALA A 239 7.68 -10.58 -15.99
N VAL A 240 7.23 -10.49 -17.25
CA VAL A 240 5.88 -10.01 -17.61
C VAL A 240 4.80 -10.90 -17.00
N TRP A 241 4.99 -12.23 -17.00
CA TRP A 241 4.03 -13.14 -16.36
C TRP A 241 3.92 -12.89 -14.86
N TRP A 242 5.05 -12.70 -14.16
CA TRP A 242 5.05 -12.37 -12.74
C TRP A 242 4.47 -10.99 -12.45
N TYR A 243 4.72 -10.00 -13.32
CA TYR A 243 4.18 -8.66 -13.18
C TYR A 243 2.66 -8.64 -13.36
N THR A 244 2.11 -9.47 -14.25
CA THR A 244 0.66 -9.54 -14.51
C THR A 244 -0.09 -10.49 -13.57
N LYS A 245 0.63 -11.23 -12.73
CA LYS A 245 0.02 -12.14 -11.77
C LYS A 245 -0.51 -11.39 -10.55
N GLU A 246 -1.69 -11.78 -10.09
CA GLU A 246 -2.34 -11.29 -8.85
C GLU A 246 -1.63 -11.81 -7.58
N ILE A 247 -0.41 -11.36 -7.35
CA ILE A 247 0.35 -11.54 -6.10
C ILE A 247 0.94 -10.18 -5.67
N PHE A 248 1.63 -10.16 -4.52
CA PHE A 248 2.25 -8.96 -3.94
C PHE A 248 3.14 -8.15 -4.90
N LEU A 249 3.70 -8.79 -5.92
CA LEU A 249 4.74 -8.20 -6.76
C LEU A 249 4.23 -7.00 -7.56
N TYR A 250 3.04 -7.11 -8.16
CA TYR A 250 2.43 -6.03 -8.94
C TYR A 250 2.16 -4.80 -8.05
N SER A 251 1.48 -5.01 -6.93
CA SER A 251 1.06 -3.93 -6.03
C SER A 251 2.26 -3.28 -5.36
N MET A 252 3.20 -4.07 -4.83
CA MET A 252 4.43 -3.56 -4.20
C MET A 252 5.29 -2.76 -5.18
N LEU A 253 5.42 -3.23 -6.43
CA LEU A 253 6.20 -2.53 -7.46
C LEU A 253 5.54 -1.21 -7.87
N ASN A 254 4.27 -1.23 -8.28
CA ASN A 254 3.61 -0.02 -8.77
C ASN A 254 3.44 1.01 -7.66
N ARG A 255 3.28 0.57 -6.40
CA ARG A 255 3.28 1.49 -5.27
C ARG A 255 4.67 2.05 -4.99
N GLY A 256 5.71 1.21 -4.95
CA GLY A 256 7.09 1.64 -4.72
C GLY A 256 7.54 2.69 -5.74
N LEU A 257 7.29 2.45 -7.02
CA LEU A 257 7.58 3.40 -8.09
C LEU A 257 6.74 4.69 -7.96
N ARG A 258 5.48 4.60 -7.53
CA ARG A 258 4.65 5.79 -7.33
C ARG A 258 5.11 6.67 -6.20
N SER A 259 5.31 6.09 -5.03
CA SER A 259 5.67 6.85 -3.83
C SER A 259 7.16 7.16 -3.77
N LEU A 260 7.92 6.79 -4.81
CA LEU A 260 9.38 6.83 -4.82
C LEU A 260 9.98 6.20 -3.55
N ASP A 261 9.42 5.06 -3.11
CA ASP A 261 9.91 4.35 -1.93
C ASP A 261 11.23 3.67 -2.30
N MET A 262 12.33 4.40 -2.10
CA MET A 262 13.68 3.98 -2.46
C MET A 262 14.07 2.63 -1.84
N GLU A 263 13.54 2.30 -0.65
CA GLU A 263 13.79 1.02 -0.02
C GLU A 263 13.12 -0.11 -0.81
N ALA A 264 11.81 -0.01 -1.07
CA ALA A 264 11.09 -0.98 -1.87
C ALA A 264 11.66 -1.09 -3.30
N MET A 265 11.90 0.05 -3.95
CA MET A 265 12.48 0.14 -5.29
C MET A 265 13.85 -0.53 -5.35
N SER A 266 14.71 -0.34 -4.34
CA SER A 266 16.03 -1.01 -4.30
C SER A 266 15.91 -2.53 -4.20
N LYS A 267 14.94 -3.05 -3.43
CA LYS A 267 14.71 -4.49 -3.27
C LYS A 267 14.09 -5.12 -4.52
N LEU A 268 13.28 -4.35 -5.24
CA LEU A 268 12.65 -4.75 -6.50
C LEU A 268 13.50 -4.45 -7.74
N GLY A 269 14.62 -3.73 -7.61
CA GLY A 269 15.39 -3.21 -8.74
C GLY A 269 15.81 -4.27 -9.76
N PHE A 270 16.21 -5.46 -9.29
CA PHE A 270 16.55 -6.58 -10.17
C PHE A 270 15.34 -7.04 -11.01
N PHE A 271 14.15 -7.10 -10.41
CA PHE A 271 12.92 -7.49 -11.10
C PHE A 271 12.46 -6.38 -12.05
N ILE A 272 12.53 -5.11 -11.64
CA ILE A 272 12.23 -3.96 -12.50
C ILE A 272 13.12 -3.98 -13.75
N ARG A 273 14.43 -4.22 -13.59
CA ARG A 273 15.36 -4.40 -14.72
C ARG A 273 14.92 -5.55 -15.63
N LYS A 274 14.65 -6.74 -15.08
CA LYS A 274 14.25 -7.91 -15.88
C LYS A 274 12.94 -7.65 -16.64
N LEU A 275 11.97 -7.01 -16.00
CA LEU A 275 10.71 -6.62 -16.61
C LEU A 275 10.93 -5.62 -17.75
N HIS A 276 11.73 -4.58 -17.52
CA HIS A 276 12.08 -3.58 -18.55
C HIS A 276 12.73 -4.22 -19.77
N LEU A 277 13.79 -5.03 -19.57
CA LEU A 277 14.51 -5.69 -20.67
C LEU A 277 13.60 -6.66 -21.44
N GLN A 278 12.71 -7.38 -20.74
CA GLN A 278 11.76 -8.26 -21.43
C GLN A 278 10.74 -7.46 -22.26
N LEU A 279 10.23 -6.33 -21.74
CA LEU A 279 9.30 -5.48 -22.49
C LEU A 279 9.98 -4.87 -23.73
N GLU A 280 11.25 -4.48 -23.61
CA GLU A 280 12.04 -3.99 -24.74
C GLU A 280 12.21 -5.08 -25.80
N GLN A 281 12.56 -6.31 -25.41
CA GLN A 281 12.65 -7.45 -26.32
C GLN A 281 11.32 -7.69 -27.05
N LEU A 282 10.21 -7.79 -26.29
CA LEU A 282 8.88 -8.01 -26.87
C LEU A 282 8.46 -6.87 -27.80
N HIS A 283 8.86 -5.63 -27.50
CA HIS A 283 8.61 -4.50 -28.37
C HIS A 283 9.36 -4.62 -29.70
N GLN A 284 10.63 -5.05 -29.69
CA GLN A 284 11.40 -5.29 -30.91
C GLN A 284 10.77 -6.40 -31.77
N GLU A 285 10.34 -7.50 -31.14
CA GLU A 285 9.62 -8.59 -31.82
C GLU A 285 8.29 -8.11 -32.43
N GLN A 286 7.57 -7.26 -31.70
CA GLN A 286 6.33 -6.64 -32.17
C GLN A 286 6.59 -5.72 -33.36
N LEU A 287 7.62 -4.85 -33.32
CA LEU A 287 7.96 -3.95 -34.41
C LEU A 287 8.37 -4.69 -35.70
N ALA A 288 9.03 -5.84 -35.55
CA ALA A 288 9.38 -6.70 -36.68
C ALA A 288 8.12 -7.25 -37.38
N SER A 289 7.06 -7.54 -36.61
CA SER A 289 5.84 -8.19 -37.09
C SER A 289 4.69 -7.22 -37.41
N PHE A 290 4.63 -6.07 -36.75
CA PHE A 290 3.53 -5.12 -36.80
C PHE A 290 4.06 -3.67 -36.77
N LYS A 291 4.00 -3.00 -37.92
CA LYS A 291 4.55 -1.64 -38.12
C LYS A 291 3.52 -0.51 -38.02
N LYS A 292 2.29 -0.82 -37.62
CA LYS A 292 1.20 0.17 -37.56
C LYS A 292 0.97 0.61 -36.13
N SER A 293 0.55 1.86 -35.98
CA SER A 293 -0.03 2.33 -34.71
C SER A 293 -1.33 1.58 -34.44
N PHE A 294 -1.60 1.33 -33.16
CA PHE A 294 -2.84 0.73 -32.69
C PHE A 294 -3.34 1.50 -31.48
N ILE A 295 -4.65 1.40 -31.23
CA ILE A 295 -5.32 2.09 -30.14
C ILE A 295 -5.51 1.10 -28.99
N VAL A 296 -5.09 1.52 -27.81
CA VAL A 296 -5.32 0.81 -26.54
C VAL A 296 -6.11 1.68 -25.58
N TYR A 297 -6.72 1.03 -24.60
CA TYR A 297 -7.61 1.66 -23.63
C TYR A 297 -7.15 1.34 -22.20
N ARG A 298 -7.28 2.33 -21.32
CA ARG A 298 -7.07 2.19 -19.88
C ARG A 298 -8.11 3.04 -19.14
N GLY A 299 -8.82 2.42 -18.19
CA GLY A 299 -9.59 3.15 -17.19
C GLY A 299 -8.67 3.69 -16.12
N GLN A 300 -8.85 4.95 -15.72
CA GLN A 300 -8.02 5.60 -14.70
C GLN A 300 -8.89 6.51 -13.84
N GLY A 301 -9.08 6.14 -12.57
CA GLY A 301 -9.61 7.05 -11.56
C GLY A 301 -8.64 8.23 -11.31
N LEU A 302 -9.18 9.44 -11.13
CA LEU A 302 -8.40 10.65 -10.83
C LEU A 302 -8.99 11.43 -9.67
N ARG A 303 -8.11 12.03 -8.87
CA ARG A 303 -8.50 13.06 -7.91
C ARG A 303 -8.96 14.29 -8.68
N GLN A 304 -9.84 15.08 -8.07
CA GLN A 304 -10.32 16.32 -8.68
C GLN A 304 -9.19 17.28 -9.03
N GLN A 305 -8.16 17.38 -8.16
CA GLN A 305 -6.98 18.20 -8.44
C GLN A 305 -6.19 17.69 -9.64
N ASP A 306 -5.95 16.38 -9.74
CA ASP A 306 -5.22 15.80 -10.88
C ASP A 306 -6.01 15.96 -12.18
N PHE A 307 -7.34 15.86 -12.12
CA PHE A 307 -8.20 16.15 -13.27
C PHE A 307 -8.12 17.62 -13.69
N GLN A 308 -8.10 18.55 -12.74
CA GLN A 308 -7.91 19.97 -13.03
C GLN A 308 -6.53 20.21 -13.67
N ASN A 309 -5.46 19.64 -13.10
CA ASN A 309 -4.12 19.72 -13.67
C ASN A 309 -4.05 19.13 -15.08
N LEU A 310 -4.74 18.02 -15.35
CA LEU A 310 -4.89 17.43 -16.68
C LEU A 310 -5.60 18.38 -17.65
N SER A 311 -6.67 19.03 -17.19
CA SER A 311 -7.43 20.01 -17.98
C SER A 311 -6.57 21.24 -18.32
N ASP A 312 -5.83 21.76 -17.34
CA ASP A 312 -5.02 22.97 -17.47
C ASP A 312 -3.75 22.72 -18.32
N SER A 313 -3.26 21.49 -18.33
CA SER A 313 -2.10 21.06 -19.15
C SER A 313 -2.48 20.60 -20.56
N LYS A 314 -3.70 20.89 -21.04
CA LYS A 314 -4.15 20.48 -22.37
C LYS A 314 -3.19 20.93 -23.48
N GLY A 315 -2.77 19.97 -24.31
CA GLY A 315 -1.78 20.18 -25.37
C GLY A 315 -0.33 20.13 -24.90
N GLY A 316 -0.08 19.85 -23.61
CA GLY A 316 1.21 19.49 -23.05
C GLY A 316 1.48 17.98 -23.07
N LEU A 317 2.34 17.50 -22.17
CA LEU A 317 2.74 16.09 -22.06
C LEU A 317 2.31 15.47 -20.73
N LEU A 318 2.12 14.15 -20.75
CA LEU A 318 1.92 13.31 -19.57
C LEU A 318 3.15 12.43 -19.36
N SER A 319 3.64 12.38 -18.12
CA SER A 319 4.70 11.47 -17.72
C SER A 319 4.18 10.48 -16.68
N PHE A 320 4.59 9.22 -16.83
CA PHE A 320 4.24 8.11 -15.97
C PHE A 320 5.52 7.48 -15.41
N ASN A 321 5.56 7.25 -14.11
CA ASN A 321 6.72 6.64 -13.44
C ASN A 321 6.56 5.12 -13.27
N ASN A 322 5.47 4.54 -13.78
CA ASN A 322 5.10 3.13 -13.67
C ASN A 322 5.00 2.47 -15.05
N PHE A 323 5.01 1.14 -15.06
CA PHE A 323 4.65 0.37 -16.24
C PHE A 323 3.13 0.48 -16.49
N LEU A 324 2.73 0.85 -17.70
CA LEU A 324 1.32 1.00 -18.06
C LEU A 324 0.74 -0.33 -18.55
N SER A 325 -0.32 -0.78 -17.90
CA SER A 325 -1.14 -1.90 -18.37
C SER A 325 -2.35 -1.36 -19.14
N THR A 326 -2.60 -1.88 -20.34
CA THR A 326 -3.68 -1.41 -21.21
C THR A 326 -4.37 -2.60 -21.87
N ASN A 327 -5.61 -2.40 -22.31
CA ASN A 327 -6.40 -3.41 -22.99
C ASN A 327 -6.69 -2.98 -24.43
N ASN A 328 -6.76 -3.96 -25.33
CA ASN A 328 -7.44 -3.76 -26.61
C ASN A 328 -8.95 -3.66 -26.34
N LYS A 329 -9.68 -2.90 -27.16
CA LYS A 329 -11.14 -2.82 -27.04
C LYS A 329 -11.71 -4.24 -27.10
N SER A 330 -12.42 -4.66 -26.04
CA SER A 330 -13.20 -5.91 -25.99
C SER A 330 -14.42 -5.83 -26.89
#